data_AF-A0AAN4QAY1-F1
#
_entry.id   AF-A0AAN4QAY1-F1
#
_cell.length_a   1.000
_cell.length_b   1.000
_cell.length_c   1.000
_cell.angle_alpha   90.00
_cell.angle_beta   90.00
_cell.angle_gamma   90.00
#
_symmetry.space_group_name_H-M   'P 1'
#
loop_
_entity.id
_entity.type
_entity.pdbx_description
1 polymer ?
#
loop_
_entity_poly.entity_id
_entity_poly.type
_entity_poly.pdbx_seq_one_letter_code
_entity_poly.pdbx_strand_id
1 'polypeptide(L)'
;MQWIGGIDSYSLRDLEDLFYFSRAMNDQVQQRKLLTDYADYDQYVAIAKATQDPEMLRSIKIIENYPDLPQRIEQLRGASVTSELDATVTLSTAHRAKGLEWDFVGLYDDFSADPLSPDIDAGKRDDELNLLYVGVTRAMKILAVNSLVIDILQRFKDNRSVIASIA
;
A
#
# COMPACT_ATOMS: atom_id res chain seq x y z
N MET A 1 9.99 -9.94 -11.07
CA MET A 1 8.72 -9.26 -10.78
C MET A 1 8.70 -7.95 -11.55
N GLN A 2 7.62 -7.65 -12.27
CA GLN A 2 7.47 -6.34 -12.89
C GLN A 2 6.79 -5.37 -11.90
N TRP A 3 7.22 -4.11 -11.91
CA TRP A 3 6.60 -3.05 -11.12
C TRP A 3 5.98 -2.03 -12.08
N ILE A 4 4.65 -1.88 -12.05
CA ILE A 4 4.00 -0.86 -12.89
C ILE A 4 4.44 0.52 -12.41
N GLY A 5 5.03 1.30 -13.32
CA GLY A 5 5.66 2.59 -13.01
C GLY A 5 7.13 2.51 -12.58
N GLY A 6 7.71 1.30 -12.55
CA GLY A 6 9.09 1.07 -12.11
C GLY A 6 9.23 1.02 -10.59
N ILE A 7 10.17 0.21 -10.11
CA ILE A 7 10.38 -0.04 -8.67
C ILE A 7 10.72 1.24 -7.88
N ASP A 8 11.42 2.19 -8.49
CA ASP A 8 11.79 3.45 -7.85
C ASP A 8 10.59 4.36 -7.56
N SER A 9 9.43 4.08 -8.16
CA SER A 9 8.20 4.84 -7.94
C SER A 9 7.41 4.44 -6.68
N TYR A 10 7.91 3.48 -5.90
CA TYR A 10 7.27 2.91 -4.70
C TYR A 10 7.93 3.36 -3.39
N SER A 11 8.65 4.49 -3.39
CA SER A 11 9.28 5.08 -2.19
C SER A 11 10.19 4.14 -1.39
N LEU A 12 10.71 3.07 -2.01
CA LEU A 12 11.65 2.15 -1.33
C LEU A 12 12.91 2.89 -0.86
N ARG A 13 13.34 3.91 -1.60
CA ARG A 13 14.49 4.74 -1.22
C ARG A 13 14.23 5.53 0.06
N ASP A 14 13.04 6.11 0.21
CA ASP A 14 12.68 6.88 1.41
C ASP A 14 12.72 5.97 2.65
N LEU A 15 12.31 4.72 2.46
CA LEU A 15 12.32 3.69 3.48
C LEU A 15 13.74 3.19 3.83
N GLU A 16 14.62 3.03 2.83
CA GLU A 16 16.05 2.76 3.04
C GLU A 16 16.74 3.90 3.79
N ASP A 17 16.48 5.15 3.41
CA ASP A 17 17.03 6.34 4.05
C ASP A 17 16.56 6.46 5.51
N LEU A 18 15.26 6.22 5.77
CA LEU A 18 14.73 6.18 7.13
C LEU A 18 15.37 5.07 7.98
N PHE A 19 15.62 3.90 7.38
CA PHE A 19 16.33 2.82 8.04
C PHE A 19 17.74 3.24 8.47
N TYR A 20 18.54 3.83 7.57
CA TYR A 20 19.89 4.30 7.92
C TYR A 20 19.86 5.41 8.97
N PHE A 21 18.92 6.34 8.85
CA PHE A 21 18.70 7.39 9.84
C PHE A 21 18.38 6.83 11.23
N SER A 22 17.54 5.79 11.31
CA SER A 22 17.22 5.09 12.57
C SER A 22 18.41 4.41 13.25
N ARG A 23 19.50 4.18 12.50
CA ARG A 23 20.75 3.57 12.99
C ARG A 23 21.88 4.58 13.17
N ALA A 24 21.57 5.88 13.07
CA ALA A 24 22.56 6.97 13.07
C ALA A 24 23.63 6.84 11.96
N MET A 25 23.32 6.12 10.89
CA MET A 25 24.18 5.95 9.70
C MET A 25 23.91 7.05 8.68
N ASN A 26 24.02 8.31 9.11
CA ASN A 26 23.60 9.49 8.33
C ASN A 26 24.44 9.73 7.05
N ASP A 27 25.61 9.09 6.97
CA ASP A 27 26.47 9.07 5.78
C ASP A 27 25.86 8.25 4.64
N GLN A 28 25.05 7.23 4.96
CA GLN A 28 24.38 6.37 3.99
C GLN A 28 23.06 6.97 3.47
N VAL A 29 22.48 7.93 4.19
CA VAL A 29 21.23 8.62 3.82
C VAL A 29 21.46 9.47 2.56
N GLN A 30 20.72 9.15 1.50
CA GLN A 30 20.83 9.83 0.20
C GLN A 30 20.00 11.11 0.17
N GLN A 31 18.75 11.07 0.65
CA GLN A 31 17.87 12.21 0.68
C GLN A 31 18.11 13.08 1.92
N ARG A 32 18.89 14.16 1.72
CA ARG A 32 19.27 15.09 2.79
C ARG A 32 18.10 15.82 3.45
N LYS A 33 16.92 15.85 2.83
CA LYS A 33 15.71 16.44 3.41
C LYS A 33 15.36 15.80 4.76
N LEU A 34 15.44 14.47 4.87
CA LEU A 34 15.20 13.75 6.12
C LEU A 34 16.13 14.24 7.26
N LEU A 35 17.40 14.49 6.95
CA LEU A 35 18.39 14.98 7.92
C LEU A 35 18.22 16.46 8.29
N THR A 36 17.44 17.21 7.51
CA THR A 36 17.20 18.64 7.72
C THR A 36 15.87 18.85 8.45
N ASP A 37 14.86 18.05 8.12
CA ASP A 37 13.51 18.14 8.68
C ASP A 37 13.43 17.57 10.10
N TYR A 38 14.35 16.67 10.45
CA TYR A 38 14.40 16.00 11.76
C TYR A 38 15.82 16.02 12.33
N ALA A 39 15.94 16.33 13.61
CA ALA A 39 17.18 16.32 14.37
C ALA A 39 17.74 14.91 14.52
N ASP A 40 16.87 13.95 14.82
CA ASP A 40 17.18 12.52 14.95
C ASP A 40 15.94 11.66 14.71
N TYR A 41 16.14 10.34 14.75
CA TYR A 41 15.07 9.37 14.57
C TYR A 41 14.04 9.41 15.70
N ASP A 42 14.45 9.73 16.93
CA ASP A 42 13.52 9.84 18.06
C ASP A 42 12.52 10.99 17.85
N GLN A 43 12.98 12.12 17.31
CA GLN A 43 12.10 13.22 16.91
C GLN A 43 11.14 12.79 15.80
N TYR A 44 11.62 12.06 14.78
CA TYR A 44 10.75 11.52 13.72
C TYR A 44 9.64 10.64 14.29
N VAL A 45 9.98 9.72 15.20
CA VAL A 45 9.01 8.82 15.87
C VAL A 45 8.04 9.61 16.75
N ALA A 46 8.52 10.62 17.49
CA ALA A 46 7.67 11.47 18.32
C ALA A 46 6.65 12.24 17.47
N ILE A 47 7.06 12.77 16.32
CA ILE A 47 6.17 13.45 15.38
C ILE A 47 5.15 12.47 14.81
N ALA A 48 5.57 11.30 14.32
CA ALA A 48 4.67 10.28 13.78
C ALA A 48 3.56 9.89 14.78
N LYS A 49 3.93 9.74 16.06
CA LYS A 49 2.98 9.43 17.14
C LYS A 49 2.09 10.63 17.47
N ALA A 50 2.60 11.85 17.44
CA ALA A 50 1.82 13.05 17.73
C ALA A 50 0.79 13.36 16.63
N THR A 51 1.16 13.17 15.35
CA THR A 51 0.32 13.44 14.18
C THR A 51 -0.60 12.28 13.82
N GLN A 52 -0.31 11.07 14.32
CA GLN A 52 -0.97 9.83 13.89
C GLN A 52 -0.88 9.61 12.38
N ASP A 53 0.24 10.03 11.76
CA ASP A 53 0.47 9.90 10.33
C ASP A 53 0.60 8.42 9.94
N PRO A 54 -0.32 7.86 9.12
CA PRO A 54 -0.30 6.44 8.78
C PRO A 54 0.94 6.01 7.99
N GLU A 55 1.49 6.88 7.14
CA GLU A 55 2.66 6.57 6.32
C GLU A 55 3.93 6.52 7.17
N MET A 56 4.11 7.49 8.07
CA MET A 56 5.23 7.50 9.01
C MET A 56 5.17 6.28 9.95
N LEU A 57 3.99 6.00 10.53
CA LEU A 57 3.79 4.88 11.45
C LEU A 57 4.03 3.53 10.76
N ARG A 58 3.58 3.39 9.50
CA ARG A 58 3.88 2.21 8.68
C ARG A 58 5.37 2.06 8.42
N SER A 59 6.05 3.13 8.05
CA SER A 59 7.49 3.11 7.77
C SER A 59 8.29 2.70 9.01
N ILE A 60 7.96 3.26 10.18
CA ILE A 60 8.51 2.86 11.49
C ILE A 60 8.31 1.36 11.72
N LYS A 61 7.08 0.87 11.56
CA LYS A 61 6.76 -0.55 11.75
C LYS A 61 7.54 -1.45 10.79
N ILE A 62 7.76 -1.04 9.54
CA ILE A 62 8.55 -1.83 8.59
C ILE A 62 10.01 -1.90 9.07
N ILE A 63 10.66 -0.76 9.36
CA ILE A 63 12.08 -0.77 9.74
C ILE A 63 12.34 -1.50 11.07
N GLU A 64 11.36 -1.51 11.98
CA GLU A 64 11.43 -2.28 13.24
C GLU A 64 11.32 -3.80 13.01
N ASN A 65 10.46 -4.23 12.08
CA ASN A 65 10.24 -5.65 11.80
C ASN A 65 11.29 -6.27 10.87
N TYR A 66 12.00 -5.45 10.09
CA TYR A 66 12.98 -5.92 9.11
C TYR A 66 14.36 -5.32 9.39
N PRO A 67 15.17 -5.92 10.29
CA PRO A 67 16.52 -5.46 10.56
C PRO A 67 17.48 -5.61 9.37
N ASP A 68 17.10 -6.47 8.41
CA ASP A 68 17.79 -6.74 7.14
C ASP A 68 17.16 -6.01 5.94
N LEU A 69 16.41 -4.93 6.20
CA LEU A 69 15.63 -4.22 5.18
C LEU A 69 16.45 -3.79 3.95
N PRO A 70 17.66 -3.19 4.06
CA PRO A 70 18.43 -2.82 2.88
C PRO A 70 18.77 -4.02 1.99
N GLN A 71 19.11 -5.18 2.58
CA GLN A 71 19.40 -6.38 1.79
C GLN A 71 18.14 -6.90 1.09
N ARG A 72 16.97 -6.82 1.74
CA ARG A 72 15.70 -7.21 1.12
C ARG A 72 15.32 -6.29 -0.04
N ILE A 73 15.51 -4.98 0.12
CA ILE A 73 15.23 -4.02 -0.96
C ILE A 73 16.18 -4.26 -2.13
N GLU A 74 17.45 -4.54 -1.89
CA GLU A 74 18.39 -4.92 -2.94
C GLU A 74 17.98 -6.21 -3.65
N GLN A 75 17.50 -7.22 -2.92
CA GLN A 75 16.94 -8.43 -3.52
C GLN A 75 15.70 -8.13 -4.40
N LEU A 76 14.82 -7.23 -3.96
CA LEU A 76 13.67 -6.79 -4.76
C LEU A 76 14.10 -6.08 -6.04
N ARG A 77 15.14 -5.22 -5.96
CA ARG A 77 15.74 -4.55 -7.12
C ARG A 77 16.36 -5.56 -8.09
N GLY A 78 17.16 -6.50 -7.59
CA GLY A 78 17.80 -7.53 -8.40
C GLY A 78 16.82 -8.52 -9.05
N ALA A 79 15.65 -8.73 -8.44
CA ALA A 79 14.57 -9.55 -9.00
C ALA A 79 13.58 -8.74 -9.89
N SER A 80 13.78 -7.43 -10.03
CA SER A 80 12.92 -6.56 -10.82
C SER A 80 13.20 -6.71 -12.31
N VAL A 81 12.15 -6.78 -13.12
CA VAL A 81 12.23 -6.82 -14.58
C VAL A 81 11.38 -5.71 -15.19
N THR A 82 11.78 -5.23 -16.37
CA THR A 82 11.09 -4.14 -17.06
C THR A 82 9.93 -4.64 -17.93
N SER A 83 10.10 -5.80 -18.55
CA SER A 83 9.10 -6.45 -19.40
C SER A 83 8.15 -7.32 -18.57
N GLU A 84 6.86 -7.24 -18.87
CA GLU A 84 5.85 -8.14 -18.30
C GLU A 84 6.08 -9.59 -18.71
N LEU A 85 6.59 -9.82 -19.93
CA LEU A 85 6.85 -11.16 -20.46
C LEU A 85 7.92 -11.92 -19.67
N ASP A 86 8.82 -11.20 -19.00
CA ASP A 86 9.89 -11.76 -18.19
C ASP A 86 9.48 -11.88 -16.70
N ALA A 87 8.26 -11.46 -16.36
CA ALA A 87 7.80 -11.37 -14.99
C ALA A 87 6.94 -12.59 -14.61
N THR A 88 7.26 -13.20 -13.46
CA THR A 88 6.37 -14.18 -12.83
C THR A 88 5.15 -13.54 -12.15
N VAL A 89 5.31 -12.29 -11.68
CA VAL A 89 4.28 -11.50 -11.00
C VAL A 89 4.47 -10.04 -11.38
N THR A 90 3.35 -9.34 -11.57
CA THR A 90 3.29 -7.89 -11.78
C THR A 90 2.69 -7.23 -10.53
N LEU A 91 3.41 -6.28 -9.96
CA LEU A 91 2.99 -5.48 -8.81
C LEU A 91 2.58 -4.09 -9.29
N SER A 92 1.39 -3.65 -8.85
CA SER A 92 0.84 -2.34 -9.17
C SER A 92 0.08 -1.78 -7.98
N THR A 93 0.00 -0.46 -7.87
CA THR A 93 -1.07 0.16 -7.08
C THR A 93 -2.37 0.16 -7.88
N ALA A 94 -3.52 0.21 -7.20
CA ALA A 94 -4.82 0.28 -7.87
C ALA A 94 -4.92 1.50 -8.81
N HIS A 95 -4.33 2.63 -8.42
CA HIS A 95 -4.24 3.82 -9.26
C HIS A 95 -3.46 3.59 -10.57
N ARG A 96 -2.28 2.97 -10.46
CA ARG A 96 -1.42 2.69 -11.63
C ARG A 96 -1.98 1.58 -12.52
N ALA A 97 -2.86 0.75 -11.99
CA ALA A 97 -3.48 -0.34 -12.74
C ALA A 97 -4.60 0.13 -13.70
N LYS A 98 -5.01 1.41 -13.63
CA LYS A 98 -6.08 1.94 -14.48
C LYS A 98 -5.76 1.76 -15.96
N GLY A 99 -6.66 1.10 -16.69
CA GLY A 99 -6.50 0.82 -18.12
C GLY A 99 -5.65 -0.41 -18.45
N LEU A 100 -5.12 -1.10 -17.43
CA LEU A 100 -4.45 -2.39 -17.56
C LEU A 100 -5.41 -3.51 -17.12
N GLU A 101 -5.18 -4.73 -17.59
CA GLU A 101 -6.01 -5.90 -17.25
C GLU A 101 -5.13 -7.15 -17.20
N TRP A 102 -5.46 -8.08 -16.31
CA TRP A 102 -4.76 -9.35 -16.14
C TRP A 102 -5.74 -10.49 -15.97
N ASP A 103 -5.39 -11.68 -16.43
CA ASP A 103 -6.20 -12.88 -16.23
C ASP A 103 -6.46 -13.18 -14.74
N PHE A 104 -5.43 -12.98 -13.90
CA PHE A 104 -5.47 -13.26 -12.47
C PHE A 104 -5.01 -12.02 -11.69
N VAL A 105 -5.84 -11.53 -10.77
CA VAL A 105 -5.50 -10.38 -9.92
C VAL A 105 -5.74 -10.76 -8.47
N GLY A 106 -4.78 -10.40 -7.61
CA GLY A 106 -4.95 -10.46 -6.15
C GLY A 106 -4.93 -9.06 -5.55
N LEU A 107 -5.92 -8.77 -4.70
CA LEU A 107 -5.97 -7.54 -3.92
C LEU A 107 -5.34 -7.77 -2.55
N TYR A 108 -4.59 -6.78 -2.07
CA TYR A 108 -4.03 -6.77 -0.72
C TYR A 108 -4.86 -5.87 0.22
N ASP A 109 -4.70 -6.07 1.53
CA ASP A 109 -5.43 -5.36 2.59
C ASP A 109 -4.78 -3.99 2.96
N ASP A 110 -4.48 -3.15 1.95
CA ASP A 110 -3.75 -1.89 2.12
C ASP A 110 -4.55 -0.63 1.72
N PHE A 111 -5.86 -0.78 1.49
CA PHE A 111 -6.82 0.31 1.35
C PHE A 111 -6.88 1.16 2.63
N SER A 112 -6.84 2.48 2.47
CA SER A 112 -6.56 3.44 3.54
C SER A 112 -7.79 3.87 4.32
N ALA A 113 -8.96 3.80 3.68
CA ALA A 113 -10.23 4.16 4.27
C ALA A 113 -11.12 2.91 4.35
N ASP A 114 -11.87 2.79 5.44
CA ASP A 114 -12.95 1.82 5.52
C ASP A 114 -14.24 2.45 4.94
N PRO A 115 -14.65 2.12 3.70
CA PRO A 115 -15.86 2.67 3.11
C PRO A 115 -17.14 2.19 3.81
N LEU A 116 -17.05 1.21 4.71
CA LEU A 116 -18.16 0.71 5.50
C LEU A 116 -18.32 1.44 6.84
N SER A 117 -17.34 2.27 7.24
CA SER A 117 -17.44 3.06 8.47
C SER A 117 -18.64 4.00 8.41
N PRO A 118 -19.44 4.12 9.49
CA PRO A 118 -20.59 5.03 9.51
C PRO A 118 -20.19 6.51 9.52
N ASP A 119 -18.98 6.82 9.99
CA ASP A 119 -18.49 8.18 10.21
C ASP A 119 -17.59 8.69 9.06
N ILE A 120 -17.46 7.92 7.98
CA ILE A 120 -16.63 8.32 6.84
C ILE A 120 -17.29 9.46 6.05
N ASP A 121 -16.48 10.45 5.66
CA ASP A 121 -16.91 11.47 4.72
C ASP A 121 -17.33 10.83 3.39
N ALA A 122 -18.46 11.30 2.82
CA ALA A 122 -19.02 10.72 1.61
C ALA A 122 -18.05 10.80 0.42
N GLY A 123 -17.30 11.89 0.27
CA GLY A 123 -16.31 12.03 -0.80
C GLY A 123 -15.19 11.00 -0.65
N LYS A 124 -14.61 10.89 0.55
CA LYS A 124 -13.57 9.89 0.85
C LYS A 124 -14.04 8.46 0.63
N ARG A 125 -15.27 8.14 1.04
CA ARG A 125 -15.86 6.83 0.81
C ARG A 125 -15.99 6.52 -0.67
N ASP A 126 -16.52 7.46 -1.44
CA ASP A 126 -16.76 7.27 -2.86
C ASP A 126 -15.44 7.14 -3.61
N ASP A 127 -14.42 7.93 -3.25
CA ASP A 127 -13.06 7.80 -3.79
C ASP A 127 -12.45 6.43 -3.51
N GLU A 128 -12.57 5.92 -2.28
CA GLU A 128 -12.04 4.60 -1.91
C GLU A 128 -12.78 3.47 -2.63
N LEU A 129 -14.12 3.55 -2.72
CA LEU A 129 -14.93 2.58 -3.46
C LEU A 129 -14.61 2.59 -4.96
N ASN A 130 -14.39 3.78 -5.54
CA ASN A 130 -13.99 3.91 -6.94
C ASN A 130 -12.61 3.29 -7.17
N LEU A 131 -11.67 3.50 -6.25
CA LEU A 131 -10.34 2.91 -6.33
C LEU A 131 -10.39 1.38 -6.22
N LEU A 132 -11.18 0.87 -5.27
CA LEU A 132 -11.42 -0.56 -5.11
C LEU A 132 -12.07 -1.15 -6.36
N TYR A 133 -13.05 -0.46 -6.94
CA TYR A 133 -13.69 -0.83 -8.21
C TYR A 133 -12.66 -0.91 -9.34
N VAL A 134 -11.73 0.05 -9.45
CA VAL A 134 -10.63 -0.05 -10.42
C VAL A 134 -9.87 -1.35 -10.20
N GLY A 135 -9.39 -1.64 -8.98
CA GLY A 135 -8.63 -2.85 -8.66
C GLY A 135 -9.37 -4.15 -8.98
N VAL A 136 -10.62 -4.27 -8.53
CA VAL A 136 -11.50 -5.43 -8.76
C VAL A 136 -11.69 -5.70 -10.26
N THR A 137 -11.91 -4.65 -11.05
CA THR A 137 -12.20 -4.78 -12.48
C THR A 137 -10.96 -4.97 -13.36
N ARG A 138 -9.76 -5.06 -12.77
CA ARG A 138 -8.57 -5.43 -13.54
C ARG A 138 -8.50 -6.93 -13.82
N ALA A 139 -9.24 -7.75 -13.07
CA ALA A 139 -9.28 -9.19 -13.22
C ALA A 139 -10.17 -9.61 -14.40
N MET A 140 -9.61 -10.35 -15.36
CA MET A 140 -10.36 -10.87 -16.51
C MET A 140 -10.97 -12.25 -16.24
N LYS A 141 -10.32 -13.09 -15.43
CA LYS A 141 -10.77 -14.47 -15.14
C LYS A 141 -10.98 -14.73 -13.66
N ILE A 142 -9.97 -14.48 -12.83
CA ILE A 142 -10.03 -14.77 -11.39
C ILE A 142 -9.54 -13.57 -10.59
N LEU A 143 -10.36 -13.19 -9.61
CA LEU A 143 -10.03 -12.20 -8.60
C LEU A 143 -9.86 -12.90 -7.24
N ALA A 144 -8.65 -12.85 -6.68
CA ALA A 144 -8.43 -13.13 -5.26
C ALA A 144 -8.77 -11.86 -4.47
N VAL A 145 -9.93 -11.91 -3.79
CA VAL A 145 -10.48 -10.79 -3.01
C VAL A 145 -9.74 -10.60 -1.69
N ASN A 146 -9.64 -9.35 -1.25
CA ASN A 146 -9.14 -9.00 0.07
C ASN A 146 -10.29 -8.96 1.10
N SER A 147 -9.96 -8.71 2.37
CA SER A 147 -10.93 -8.69 3.47
C SER A 147 -12.01 -7.63 3.25
N LEU A 148 -11.62 -6.45 2.76
CA LEU A 148 -12.56 -5.36 2.50
C LEU A 148 -13.65 -5.72 1.48
N VAL A 149 -13.29 -6.37 0.36
CA VAL A 149 -14.29 -6.84 -0.61
C VAL A 149 -15.22 -7.87 0.02
N ILE A 150 -14.68 -8.79 0.83
CA ILE A 150 -15.49 -9.79 1.54
C ILE A 150 -16.51 -9.10 2.45
N ASP A 151 -16.09 -8.11 3.24
CA ASP A 151 -16.95 -7.38 4.17
C ASP A 151 -18.06 -6.61 3.44
N ILE A 152 -17.72 -5.98 2.31
CA ILE A 152 -18.70 -5.32 1.44
C ILE A 152 -19.75 -6.33 0.96
N LEU A 153 -19.32 -7.48 0.43
CA LEU A 153 -20.21 -8.53 -0.07
C LEU A 153 -21.11 -9.10 1.03
N GLN A 154 -20.58 -9.32 2.24
CA GLN A 154 -21.35 -9.77 3.40
C GLN A 154 -22.44 -8.75 3.76
N ARG A 155 -22.09 -7.47 3.87
CA ARG A 155 -23.05 -6.42 4.20
C ARG A 155 -24.16 -6.28 3.16
N PHE A 156 -23.83 -6.43 1.87
CA PHE A 156 -24.83 -6.48 0.80
C PHE A 156 -25.80 -7.66 0.95
N LYS A 157 -25.30 -8.84 1.29
CA LYS A 157 -26.12 -10.03 1.53
C LYS A 157 -27.08 -9.81 2.70
N ASP A 158 -26.58 -9.29 3.80
CA ASP A 158 -27.37 -9.07 5.02
C ASP A 158 -28.49 -8.05 4.77
N ASN A 159 -28.18 -6.93 4.12
CA ASN A 159 -29.19 -5.92 3.76
C ASN A 159 -30.28 -6.49 2.85
N ARG A 160 -29.92 -7.35 1.89
CA ARG A 160 -30.89 -7.99 0.99
C ARG A 160 -31.82 -8.96 1.74
N SER A 161 -31.29 -9.67 2.73
CA SER A 161 -32.09 -10.57 3.57
C SER A 161 -33.11 -9.81 4.42
N VAL A 162 -32.74 -8.64 4.93
CA VAL A 162 -33.65 -7.74 5.68
C VAL A 162 -34.77 -7.25 4.77
N ILE A 163 -34.44 -6.75 3.57
CA ILE A 163 -35.45 -6.28 2.60
C ILE A 163 -36.41 -7.40 2.21
N ALA A 164 -35.90 -8.61 1.98
CA ALA A 164 -36.72 -9.77 1.64
C ALA A 164 -37.60 -10.26 2.81
N SER A 165 -37.28 -9.92 4.06
CA SER A 165 -38.09 -10.27 5.24
C SER A 165 -39.22 -9.27 5.54
N ILE A 166 -39.18 -8.09 4.92
CA ILE A 166 -40.17 -7.01 5.09
C ILE A 166 -41.18 -6.98 3.92
N ALA A 167 -40.87 -7.66 2.81
CA ALA A 167 -41.73 -7.83 1.64
C ALA A 167 -42.59 -9.09 1.75
#